data_AF-A0AAN6QGM3-F1
#
_entry.id   AF-A0AAN6QGM3-F1
#
_cell.length_a   1.000
_cell.length_b   1.000
_cell.length_c   1.000
_cell.angle_alpha   90.00
_cell.angle_beta   90.00
_cell.angle_gamma   90.00
#
_symmetry.space_group_name_H-M   'P 1'
#
loop_
_entity.id
_entity.type
_entity.pdbx_description
1 polymer ?
#
loop_
_entity_poly.entity_id
_entity_poly.type
_entity_poly.pdbx_seq_one_letter_code
_entity_poly.pdbx_strand_id
1 'polypeptide(L)'
;MHPERQAMLDVAPYPNNNDNSNPRASDSTTTNPANPTTSTTADDQQQPDQEEPPSRHETKKRRKKKPDYYTKELAAAERAKKQAEERAAELARREQERQQRIAERERYRKAMAKAKAPGPDGKRKLGRESKILLDRVKKLVGDNGTTGSR
;
A
#
# COMPACT_ATOMS: atom_id res chain seq x y z
N MET A 1 -16.11 -16.87 11.89
CA MET A 1 -14.63 -16.79 11.95
C MET A 1 -14.14 -16.02 10.73
N HIS A 2 -13.30 -14.99 10.88
CA HIS A 2 -12.78 -14.23 9.74
C HIS A 2 -11.61 -14.99 9.08
N PRO A 3 -11.52 -15.06 7.74
CA PRO A 3 -10.53 -15.88 7.03
C PRO A 3 -9.07 -15.45 7.29
N GLU A 4 -8.80 -14.14 7.43
CA GLU A 4 -7.45 -13.65 7.82
C GLU A 4 -7.00 -14.15 9.19
N ARG A 5 -7.95 -14.41 10.10
CA ARG A 5 -7.66 -14.88 11.45
C ARG A 5 -7.24 -16.36 11.45
N GLN A 6 -7.67 -17.13 10.44
CA GLN A 6 -7.23 -18.51 10.22
C GLN A 6 -5.82 -18.56 9.63
N ALA A 7 -5.47 -17.65 8.72
CA ALA A 7 -4.11 -17.56 8.18
C ALA A 7 -3.04 -17.23 9.25
N MET A 8 -3.39 -16.52 10.33
CA MET A 8 -2.49 -16.30 11.47
C MET A 8 -2.37 -17.51 12.41
N LEU A 9 -3.32 -18.44 12.40
CA LEU A 9 -3.33 -19.60 13.29
C LEU A 9 -2.53 -20.79 12.75
N ASP A 10 -2.41 -20.92 11.43
CA ASP A 10 -1.76 -22.05 10.76
C ASP A 10 -0.25 -21.86 10.52
N VAL A 11 0.31 -20.69 10.87
CA VAL A 11 1.76 -20.46 10.92
C VAL A 11 2.25 -20.74 12.35
N ALA A 12 3.02 -21.82 12.48
CA ALA A 12 3.51 -22.51 13.67
C ALA A 12 4.11 -21.62 14.81
N PRO A 13 4.35 -22.21 16.01
CA PRO A 13 4.33 -21.54 17.31
C PRO A 13 5.49 -20.57 17.53
N TYR A 14 5.21 -19.52 18.31
CA TYR A 14 6.15 -18.48 18.71
C TYR A 14 7.50 -19.04 19.17
N PRO A 15 8.64 -18.59 18.61
CA PRO A 15 9.94 -18.86 19.23
C PRO A 15 10.00 -18.15 20.58
N ASN A 16 10.23 -18.94 21.62
CA ASN A 16 10.47 -18.49 23.00
C ASN A 16 11.80 -17.72 23.04
N ASN A 17 11.74 -16.39 22.99
CA ASN A 17 12.92 -15.53 23.09
C ASN A 17 13.39 -15.45 24.55
N ASN A 18 14.10 -16.48 25.00
CA ASN A 18 15.01 -16.39 26.14
C ASN A 18 16.34 -17.06 25.81
N ASP A 19 17.08 -16.47 24.87
CA ASP A 19 18.51 -16.74 24.74
C ASP A 19 19.26 -15.43 24.54
N ASN A 20 19.87 -14.98 25.63
CA ASN A 20 20.86 -13.92 25.68
C ASN A 20 22.15 -14.44 25.02
N SER A 21 22.22 -14.39 23.69
CA SER A 21 23.47 -14.56 22.96
C SER A 21 23.56 -13.52 21.84
N ASN A 22 24.55 -12.65 21.98
CA ASN A 22 24.90 -11.57 21.07
C ASN A 22 25.85 -12.12 19.98
N PRO A 23 25.50 -12.10 18.67
CA PRO A 23 26.48 -12.20 17.62
C PRO A 23 26.60 -10.84 16.93
N ARG A 24 27.62 -10.12 17.37
CA ARG A 24 28.14 -8.89 16.76
C ARG A 24 28.73 -9.22 15.38
N ALA A 25 28.14 -8.62 14.36
CA ALA A 25 28.74 -8.19 13.09
C ALA A 25 29.77 -9.12 12.42
N SER A 26 29.32 -9.94 11.47
CA SER A 26 30.19 -10.43 10.39
C SER A 26 30.17 -9.41 9.25
N ASP A 27 31.20 -8.59 9.26
CA ASP A 27 31.71 -7.81 8.15
C ASP A 27 31.97 -8.72 6.94
N SER A 28 31.36 -8.42 5.79
CA SER A 28 31.74 -9.04 4.52
C SER A 28 31.74 -7.99 3.41
N THR A 29 32.71 -7.09 3.49
CA THR A 29 33.25 -6.40 2.32
C THR A 29 33.81 -7.43 1.34
N THR A 30 32.98 -7.86 0.38
CA THR A 30 33.49 -8.47 -0.85
C THR A 30 33.76 -7.34 -1.84
N THR A 31 35.04 -7.06 -1.98
CA THR A 31 35.66 -6.12 -2.90
C THR A 31 35.45 -6.51 -4.36
N ASN A 32 35.15 -5.48 -5.16
CA ASN A 32 35.07 -5.40 -6.62
C ASN A 32 35.93 -6.38 -7.43
N PRO A 33 35.39 -6.98 -8.50
CA PRO A 33 36.15 -7.23 -9.71
C PRO A 33 36.08 -6.02 -10.66
N ALA A 34 37.25 -5.56 -11.05
CA ALA A 34 37.51 -4.45 -11.95
C ALA A 34 36.89 -4.63 -13.36
N ASN A 35 36.37 -3.53 -13.93
CA ASN A 35 36.30 -3.35 -15.38
C ASN A 35 37.70 -2.96 -15.89
N PRO A 36 38.18 -3.49 -17.02
CA PRO A 36 37.99 -2.75 -18.29
C PRO A 36 37.78 -3.72 -19.48
N THR A 37 37.04 -3.42 -20.53
CA THR A 37 37.46 -2.53 -21.61
C THR A 37 36.34 -2.50 -22.65
N THR A 38 35.97 -1.30 -23.07
CA THR A 38 35.16 -0.98 -24.24
C THR A 38 35.74 -1.56 -25.52
N SER A 39 34.97 -2.36 -26.25
CA SER A 39 35.13 -2.52 -27.71
C SER A 39 33.75 -2.47 -28.37
N THR A 40 33.24 -1.26 -28.50
CA THR A 40 32.17 -0.94 -29.43
C THR A 40 32.78 -0.86 -30.82
N THR A 41 32.83 -1.98 -31.54
CA THR A 41 33.04 -1.97 -33.00
C THR A 41 31.67 -1.76 -33.65
N ALA A 42 31.31 -0.49 -33.80
CA ALA A 42 30.24 -0.06 -34.68
C ALA A 42 30.82 0.02 -36.09
N ASP A 43 30.62 -1.02 -36.90
CA ASP A 43 30.69 -0.91 -38.36
C ASP A 43 29.27 -0.68 -38.87
N ASP A 44 28.93 0.60 -39.03
CA ASP A 44 27.78 1.08 -39.80
C ASP A 44 28.28 1.36 -41.22
N GLN A 45 28.16 0.39 -42.10
CA GLN A 45 28.27 0.59 -43.54
C GLN A 45 26.86 0.50 -44.12
N GLN A 46 26.22 1.66 -44.24
CA GLN A 46 25.10 1.89 -45.15
C GLN A 46 25.67 2.09 -46.55
N GLN A 47 25.20 1.31 -47.53
CA GLN A 47 24.84 1.85 -48.85
C GLN A 47 23.66 1.08 -49.48
N PRO A 48 22.80 1.76 -50.26
CA PRO A 48 21.52 1.25 -50.74
C PRO A 48 21.58 0.75 -52.20
N ASP A 49 20.41 0.38 -52.72
CA ASP A 49 20.06 0.18 -54.12
C ASP A 49 20.31 -1.21 -54.71
N GLN A 50 19.26 -2.05 -54.71
CA GLN A 50 18.83 -2.82 -55.89
C GLN A 50 17.30 -2.98 -55.89
N GLU A 51 16.66 -2.48 -56.94
CA GLU A 51 15.26 -2.70 -57.29
C GLU A 51 15.06 -4.11 -57.86
N GLU A 52 14.13 -4.91 -57.31
CA GLU A 52 13.65 -6.14 -57.95
C GLU A 52 12.17 -6.45 -57.55
N PRO A 53 11.43 -7.23 -58.37
CA PRO A 53 9.99 -7.06 -58.67
C PRO A 53 9.04 -7.50 -57.54
N PRO A 54 7.71 -7.16 -57.59
CA PRO A 54 6.76 -7.48 -56.54
C PRO A 54 6.49 -8.99 -56.49
N SER A 55 7.36 -9.69 -55.78
CA SER A 55 7.25 -11.11 -55.52
C SER A 55 6.11 -11.37 -54.54
N ARG A 56 5.15 -12.18 -54.99
CA ARG A 56 4.01 -12.74 -54.26
C ARG A 56 4.54 -13.55 -53.06
N HIS A 57 4.82 -12.86 -51.96
CA HIS A 57 5.35 -13.48 -50.76
C HIS A 57 4.33 -13.39 -49.63
N GLU A 58 3.73 -14.55 -49.38
CA GLU A 58 3.08 -14.94 -48.15
C GLU A 58 3.62 -14.15 -46.96
N THR A 59 2.70 -13.53 -46.21
CA THR A 59 2.99 -12.82 -44.97
C THR A 59 3.77 -13.72 -44.02
N LYS A 60 5.11 -13.69 -44.10
CA LYS A 60 6.02 -14.33 -43.14
C LYS A 60 5.73 -13.69 -41.79
N LYS A 61 4.90 -14.35 -40.98
CA LYS A 61 4.57 -13.94 -39.62
C LYS A 61 5.88 -13.64 -38.89
N ARG A 62 6.19 -12.35 -38.69
CA ARG A 62 7.39 -11.91 -38.00
C ARG A 62 7.36 -12.54 -36.60
N ARG A 63 8.28 -13.47 -36.34
CA ARG A 63 8.38 -14.16 -35.05
C ARG A 63 8.70 -13.09 -34.00
N LYS A 64 7.84 -12.96 -32.98
CA LYS A 64 8.10 -12.02 -31.88
C LYS A 64 9.41 -12.41 -31.20
N LYS A 65 10.33 -11.45 -31.05
CA LYS A 65 11.57 -11.66 -30.30
C LYS A 65 11.23 -11.99 -28.85
N LYS A 66 11.97 -12.93 -28.26
CA LYS A 66 11.86 -13.22 -26.84
C LYS A 66 12.33 -11.99 -26.05
N PRO A 67 11.67 -11.62 -24.94
CA PRO A 67 12.13 -10.53 -24.10
C PRO A 67 13.51 -10.86 -23.53
N ASP A 68 14.41 -9.89 -23.62
CA ASP A 68 15.74 -9.94 -23.04
C ASP A 68 15.68 -9.87 -21.50
N TYR A 69 16.71 -10.32 -20.82
CA TYR A 69 16.80 -10.37 -19.36
C TYR A 69 16.46 -9.02 -18.72
N TYR A 70 17.10 -7.95 -19.19
CA TYR A 70 16.86 -6.59 -18.71
C TYR A 70 15.39 -6.14 -18.88
N THR A 71 14.76 -6.50 -20.00
CA THR A 71 13.35 -6.17 -20.24
C THR A 71 12.41 -6.93 -19.30
N LYS A 72 12.78 -8.15 -18.89
CA LYS A 72 12.02 -8.93 -17.89
C LYS A 72 12.16 -8.32 -16.50
N GLU A 73 13.35 -7.84 -16.15
CA GLU A 73 13.59 -7.19 -14.86
C GLU A 73 12.82 -5.87 -14.73
N LEU A 74 12.82 -5.04 -15.77
CA LEU A 74 11.99 -3.83 -15.80
C LEU A 74 10.51 -4.16 -15.64
N ALA A 75 10.00 -5.15 -16.38
CA ALA A 75 8.62 -5.58 -16.26
C ALA A 75 8.29 -6.16 -14.87
N ALA A 76 9.24 -6.85 -14.22
CA ALA A 76 9.08 -7.34 -12.86
C ALA A 76 9.05 -6.19 -11.84
N ALA A 77 9.93 -5.20 -11.99
CA ALA A 77 9.96 -4.00 -11.15
C ALA A 77 8.67 -3.18 -11.27
N GLU A 78 8.16 -3.00 -12.49
CA GLU A 78 6.87 -2.33 -12.71
C GLU A 78 5.70 -3.07 -12.06
N ARG A 79 5.67 -4.40 -12.14
CA ARG A 79 4.65 -5.20 -11.46
C ARG A 79 4.75 -5.08 -9.94
N ALA A 80 5.96 -5.09 -9.39
CA ALA A 80 6.18 -4.92 -7.96
C ALA A 80 5.71 -3.54 -7.48
N LYS A 81 6.01 -2.48 -8.25
CA LYS A 81 5.51 -1.12 -7.95
C LYS A 81 3.99 -1.05 -7.94
N LYS A 82 3.33 -1.59 -8.98
CA LYS A 82 1.87 -1.61 -9.07
C LYS A 82 1.22 -2.35 -7.88
N GLN A 83 1.75 -3.51 -7.51
CA GLN A 83 1.24 -4.26 -6.35
C GLN A 83 1.47 -3.51 -5.03
N ALA A 84 2.59 -2.79 -4.88
CA ALA A 84 2.86 -1.98 -3.71
C ALA A 84 1.90 -0.77 -3.62
N GLU A 85 1.63 -0.13 -4.75
CA GLU A 85 0.68 0.98 -4.86
C GLU A 85 -0.75 0.54 -4.52
N GLU A 86 -1.18 -0.62 -5.00
CA GLU A 86 -2.49 -1.20 -4.67
C GLU A 86 -2.63 -1.45 -3.16
N ARG A 87 -1.62 -2.06 -2.53
CA ARG A 87 -1.60 -2.26 -1.07
C ARG A 87 -1.59 -0.95 -0.30
N ALA A 88 -0.82 0.03 -0.76
CA ALA A 88 -0.78 1.35 -0.13
C ALA A 88 -2.13 2.07 -0.22
N ALA A 89 -2.83 1.97 -1.36
CA ALA A 89 -4.14 2.56 -1.55
C ALA A 89 -5.21 1.96 -0.62
N GLU A 90 -5.20 0.63 -0.45
CA GLU A 90 -6.12 -0.04 0.48
C GLU A 90 -5.86 0.36 1.94
N LEU A 91 -4.59 0.38 2.35
CA LEU A 91 -4.21 0.83 3.69
C LEU A 91 -4.58 2.29 3.93
N ALA A 92 -4.39 3.17 2.94
CA ALA A 92 -4.76 4.58 3.03
C ALA A 92 -6.27 4.77 3.24
N ARG A 93 -7.13 3.99 2.55
CA ARG A 93 -8.59 4.04 2.76
C ARG A 93 -8.96 3.63 4.17
N ARG A 94 -8.40 2.50 4.65
CA ARG A 94 -8.65 2.01 6.01
C ARG A 94 -8.21 3.02 7.06
N GLU A 95 -7.08 3.68 6.84
CA GLU A 95 -6.56 4.69 7.77
C GLU A 95 -7.44 5.94 7.77
N GLN A 96 -7.92 6.41 6.62
CA GLN A 96 -8.84 7.54 6.56
C GLN A 96 -10.13 7.29 7.35
N GLU A 97 -10.75 6.11 7.21
CA GLU A 97 -11.94 5.75 7.99
C GLU A 97 -11.66 5.70 9.49
N ARG A 98 -10.52 5.14 9.90
CA ARG A 98 -10.08 5.11 11.29
C ARG A 98 -9.87 6.52 11.84
N GLN A 99 -9.18 7.38 11.09
CA GLN A 99 -8.89 8.75 11.46
C GLN A 99 -10.17 9.57 11.59
N GLN A 100 -11.14 9.41 10.67
CA GLN A 100 -12.45 10.04 10.79
C GLN A 100 -13.16 9.60 12.08
N ARG A 101 -13.19 8.29 12.36
CA ARG A 101 -13.81 7.75 13.58
C ARG A 101 -13.13 8.26 14.86
N ILE A 102 -11.81 8.35 14.88
CA ILE A 102 -11.03 8.89 16.00
C ILE A 102 -11.33 10.38 16.18
N ALA A 103 -11.27 11.16 15.09
CA ALA A 103 -11.54 12.60 15.12
C ALA A 103 -12.95 12.90 15.63
N GLU A 104 -13.96 12.16 15.20
CA GLU A 104 -15.32 12.29 15.72
C GLU A 104 -15.40 11.98 17.22
N ARG A 105 -14.75 10.89 17.66
CA ARG A 105 -14.70 10.51 19.08
C ARG A 105 -14.02 11.58 19.92
N GLU A 106 -12.93 12.16 19.42
CA GLU A 106 -12.23 13.23 20.12
C GLU A 106 -13.05 14.51 20.19
N ARG A 107 -13.71 14.90 19.09
CA ARG A 107 -14.63 16.05 19.09
C ARG A 107 -15.73 15.86 20.12
N TYR A 108 -16.35 14.67 20.15
CA TYR A 108 -17.38 14.34 21.13
C TYR A 108 -16.84 14.36 22.56
N ARG A 109 -15.66 13.76 22.81
CA ARG A 109 -15.02 13.77 24.13
C ARG A 109 -14.74 15.19 24.61
N LYS A 110 -14.18 16.05 23.75
CA LYS A 110 -13.90 17.46 24.06
C LYS A 110 -15.18 18.24 24.35
N ALA A 111 -16.23 18.04 23.54
CA ALA A 111 -17.52 18.68 23.76
C ALA A 111 -18.16 18.24 25.10
N MET A 112 -18.16 16.94 25.39
CA MET A 112 -18.68 16.41 26.66
C MET A 112 -17.88 16.91 27.87
N ALA A 113 -16.55 16.95 27.78
CA ALA A 113 -15.71 17.52 28.83
C ALA A 113 -16.07 19.00 29.10
N LYS A 114 -16.32 19.77 28.05
CA LYS A 114 -16.75 21.17 28.16
C LYS A 114 -18.16 21.32 28.75
N ALA A 115 -19.09 20.42 28.42
CA ALA A 115 -20.42 20.41 29.00
C ALA A 115 -20.43 20.00 30.49
N LYS A 116 -19.54 19.07 30.86
CA LYS A 116 -19.35 18.58 32.22
C LYS A 116 -18.63 19.59 33.13
N ALA A 117 -17.85 20.50 32.55
CA ALA A 117 -17.16 21.54 33.28
C ALA A 117 -18.16 22.43 34.07
N PRO A 118 -17.93 22.66 35.38
CA PRO A 118 -18.80 23.51 36.19
C PRO A 118 -18.80 24.96 35.69
N GLY A 119 -19.89 25.68 35.96
CA GLY A 119 -19.96 27.12 35.72
C GLY A 119 -19.12 27.91 36.74
N PRO A 120 -19.09 29.26 36.62
CA PRO A 120 -18.43 30.13 37.60
C PRO A 120 -18.89 29.87 39.04
N ASP A 121 -20.16 29.50 39.22
CA ASP A 121 -20.77 29.19 40.52
C ASP A 121 -20.38 27.79 41.06
N GLY A 122 -19.47 27.07 40.40
CA GLY A 122 -19.05 25.71 40.76
C GLY A 122 -20.09 24.61 40.46
N LYS A 123 -21.32 24.97 40.11
CA LYS A 123 -22.41 24.03 39.81
C LYS A 123 -22.37 23.55 38.36
N ARG A 124 -22.62 22.25 38.15
CA ARG A 124 -22.73 21.64 36.81
C ARG A 124 -24.08 21.99 36.17
N LYS A 125 -24.06 22.33 34.88
CA LYS A 125 -25.28 22.67 34.12
C LYS A 125 -25.78 21.44 33.35
N LEU A 126 -26.72 20.71 33.95
CA LEU A 126 -27.22 19.41 33.47
C LEU A 126 -27.74 19.44 32.01
N GLY A 127 -28.27 20.58 31.54
CA GLY A 127 -28.79 20.73 30.17
C GLY A 127 -27.72 20.89 29.06
N ARG A 128 -26.43 21.01 29.40
CA ARG A 128 -25.37 21.10 28.38
C ARG A 128 -24.96 19.72 27.84
N GLU A 129 -25.07 18.70 28.68
CA GLU A 129 -24.71 17.32 28.35
C GLU A 129 -25.78 16.68 27.44
N SER A 130 -27.06 17.00 27.68
CA SER A 130 -28.18 16.45 26.91
C SER A 130 -28.11 16.80 25.42
N LYS A 131 -27.78 18.05 25.07
CA LYS A 131 -27.67 18.47 23.66
C LYS A 131 -26.63 17.64 22.89
N ILE A 132 -25.45 17.43 23.47
CA ILE A 132 -24.35 16.69 22.83
C ILE A 132 -24.72 15.21 22.68
N LEU A 133 -25.41 14.65 23.67
CA LEU A 133 -25.87 13.27 23.63
C LEU A 133 -26.95 13.07 22.55
N LEU A 134 -27.89 14.01 22.44
CA LEU A 134 -28.92 14.00 21.39
C LEU A 134 -28.32 14.08 19.99
N ASP A 135 -27.30 14.93 19.78
CA ASP A 135 -26.59 15.01 18.50
C ASP A 135 -25.90 13.68 18.15
N ARG A 136 -25.35 12.96 19.15
CA ARG A 136 -24.75 11.63 18.94
C ARG A 136 -25.79 10.57 18.61
N VAL A 137 -26.94 10.56 19.31
CA VAL A 137 -28.06 9.65 19.02
C VAL A 137 -28.59 9.91 17.61
N LYS A 138 -28.78 11.17 17.22
CA LYS A 138 -29.22 11.53 15.87
C LYS A 138 -28.30 10.96 14.78
N LYS A 139 -26.98 11.05 14.96
CA LYS A 139 -26.01 10.42 14.06
C LYS A 139 -26.19 8.91 14.00
N LEU A 140 -26.18 8.24 15.16
CA LEU A 140 -26.32 6.77 15.22
C LEU A 140 -27.63 6.27 14.61
N VAL A 141 -28.74 6.98 14.82
CA VAL A 141 -30.04 6.62 14.23
C VAL A 141 -30.07 6.89 12.72
N GLY A 142 -29.42 7.97 12.24
CA GLY A 142 -29.27 8.23 10.80
C GLY A 142 -28.39 7.19 10.08
N ASP A 143 -27.32 6.75 10.73
CA ASP A 143 -26.39 5.74 10.23
C ASP A 143 -27.01 4.32 10.26
N ASN A 144 -27.78 3.98 11.32
CA ASN A 144 -28.43 2.68 11.46
C ASN A 144 -29.77 2.57 10.70
N GLY A 145 -30.47 3.69 10.47
CA GLY A 145 -31.76 3.71 9.77
C GLY A 145 -31.66 3.57 8.25
N THR A 146 -30.49 3.78 7.66
CA THR A 146 -30.24 3.65 6.21
C THR A 146 -29.65 2.31 5.80
N THR A 147 -29.19 1.50 6.76
CA THR A 147 -28.54 0.20 6.51
C THR A 147 -29.49 -1.02 6.67
N GLY A 148 -30.75 -0.80 7.04
CA GLY A 148 -31.75 -1.84 7.32
C GLY A 148 -33.03 -1.81 6.48
N SER A 149 -33.09 -1.06 5.38
CA SER A 149 -34.20 -1.10 4.42
C SER A 149 -33.67 -1.52 3.04
N ARG A 150 -33.52 -2.83 2.86
CA ARG A 150 -33.43 -3.53 1.57
C ARG A 150 -33.79 -4.98 1.73
#